data_AF-A0A0P6XG87-F1
#
_entry.id   AF-A0A0P6XG87-F1
#
_cell.length_a   1.000
_cell.length_b   1.000
_cell.length_c   1.000
_cell.angle_alpha   90.00
_cell.angle_beta   90.00
_cell.angle_gamma   90.00
#
_symmetry.space_group_name_H-M   'P 1'
#
loop_
_entity.id
_entity.type
_entity.pdbx_description
1 polymer ?
#
loop_
_entity_poly.entity_id
_entity_poly.type
_entity_poly.pdbx_seq_one_letter_code
_entity_poly.pdbx_strand_id
1 'polypeptide(L)'
;MNNPTTTDQFVTIPTVLGEVELSEINYRMGGPSRAQQCRNMLEILKPQKATIFEMRDKKEAEDYRSMLYTMAILKFSESGRIGTRIVDNLLYVWLT
;
A
#
# COMPACT_ATOMS: atom_id res chain seq x y z
N MET A 1 13.67 48.14 9.20
CA MET A 1 13.37 47.53 7.88
C MET A 1 13.12 46.06 8.13
N ASN A 2 11.87 45.59 8.03
CA ASN A 2 11.51 44.19 8.24
C ASN A 2 11.11 43.59 6.89
N ASN A 3 11.89 42.63 6.38
CA ASN A 3 11.53 41.85 5.21
C ASN A 3 10.74 40.61 5.67
N PRO A 4 9.52 40.36 5.15
CA PRO A 4 8.89 39.06 5.31
C PRO A 4 9.45 38.11 4.25
N THR A 5 10.14 37.06 4.70
CA THR A 5 10.52 35.91 3.88
C THR A 5 9.28 35.06 3.65
N THR A 6 8.59 35.26 2.53
CA THR A 6 7.52 34.35 2.11
C THR A 6 8.16 33.10 1.53
N THR A 7 8.22 32.03 2.31
CA THR A 7 8.55 30.71 1.80
C THR A 7 7.34 30.19 1.01
N ASP A 8 7.37 30.32 -0.31
CA ASP A 8 6.39 29.68 -1.20
C ASP A 8 6.50 28.16 -1.05
N GLN A 9 5.68 27.59 -0.17
CA GLN A 9 5.45 26.16 -0.11
C GLN A 9 4.59 25.80 -1.31
N PHE A 10 5.21 25.24 -2.36
CA PHE A 10 4.48 24.68 -3.50
C PHE A 10 3.63 23.49 -3.03
N VAL A 11 2.35 23.74 -2.75
CA VAL A 11 1.36 22.68 -2.56
C VAL A 11 1.02 22.15 -3.95
N THR A 12 1.52 20.96 -4.28
CA THR A 12 1.13 20.30 -5.53
C THR A 12 -0.26 19.68 -5.32
N ILE A 13 -1.28 20.30 -5.90
CA ILE A 13 -2.64 19.76 -5.90
C ILE A 13 -2.74 18.73 -7.03
N PRO A 14 -3.19 17.48 -6.77
CA PRO A 14 -3.42 16.50 -7.83
C PRO A 14 -4.43 17.06 -8.85
N THR A 15 -4.05 17.05 -10.13
CA THR A 15 -4.93 17.49 -11.23
C THR A 15 -5.38 16.27 -12.03
N VAL A 16 -6.70 16.16 -12.27
CA VAL A 16 -7.26 15.13 -13.15
C VAL A 16 -6.90 15.47 -14.60
N LEU A 17 -6.18 14.58 -15.28
CA LEU A 17 -5.72 14.79 -16.66
C LEU A 17 -6.65 14.18 -17.72
N GLY A 18 -7.59 13.32 -17.33
CA GLY A 18 -8.52 12.63 -18.22
C GLY A 18 -9.03 11.31 -17.63
N GLU A 19 -9.87 10.61 -18.38
CA GLU A 19 -10.43 9.30 -18.06
C GLU A 19 -10.07 8.29 -19.16
N VAL A 20 -9.86 7.03 -18.78
CA VAL A 20 -9.58 5.93 -19.72
C VAL A 20 -10.52 4.77 -19.43
N GLU A 21 -10.98 4.10 -20.47
CA GLU A 21 -11.85 2.93 -20.34
C GLU A 21 -11.10 1.79 -19.64
N LEU A 22 -11.75 1.14 -18.66
CA LEU A 22 -11.12 0.04 -17.92
C LEU A 22 -10.77 -1.15 -18.82
N SER A 23 -11.46 -1.28 -19.96
CA SER A 23 -11.17 -2.29 -20.99
C SER A 23 -9.83 -2.07 -21.69
N GLU A 24 -9.33 -0.82 -21.73
CA GLU A 24 -8.02 -0.45 -22.28
C GLU A 24 -6.89 -0.69 -21.27
N ILE A 25 -7.24 -0.78 -19.97
CA ILE A 25 -6.31 -1.14 -18.92
C ILE A 25 -6.28 -2.67 -18.82
N ASN A 26 -5.19 -3.29 -19.28
CA ASN A 26 -4.95 -4.73 -19.13
C ASN A 26 -4.79 -5.15 -17.65
N TYR A 27 -5.88 -5.14 -16.89
CA TYR A 27 -5.94 -5.81 -15.60
C TYR A 27 -5.90 -7.32 -15.86
N ARG A 28 -4.80 -7.98 -15.48
CA ARG A 28 -4.64 -9.42 -15.65
C ARG A 28 -5.77 -10.17 -14.95
N MET A 29 -6.67 -10.77 -15.74
CA MET A 29 -7.85 -11.53 -15.33
C MET A 29 -7.55 -12.99 -14.90
N GLY A 30 -6.30 -13.32 -14.54
CA GLY A 30 -5.89 -14.70 -14.24
C GLY A 30 -5.18 -14.83 -12.89
N GLY A 31 -5.71 -15.69 -12.02
CA GLY A 31 -5.15 -16.00 -10.69
C GLY A 31 -5.95 -15.43 -9.53
N PRO A 32 -5.64 -15.82 -8.27
CA PRO A 32 -6.26 -15.21 -7.10
C PRO A 32 -5.99 -13.70 -7.14
N SER A 33 -7.05 -12.91 -7.02
CA SER A 33 -6.94 -11.46 -7.04
C SER A 33 -5.92 -11.01 -6.00
N ARG A 34 -5.22 -9.92 -6.31
CA ARG A 34 -4.32 -9.21 -5.40
C ARG A 34 -4.95 -9.03 -4.00
N ALA A 35 -6.26 -8.74 -3.95
CA ALA A 35 -7.02 -8.65 -2.71
C ALA A 35 -7.12 -9.98 -1.94
N GLN A 36 -7.35 -11.11 -2.62
CA GLN A 36 -7.36 -12.42 -1.99
C GLN A 36 -5.98 -12.80 -1.43
N GLN A 37 -4.91 -12.47 -2.15
CA GLN A 37 -3.55 -12.69 -1.67
C GLN A 37 -3.28 -11.89 -0.39
N CYS A 38 -3.67 -10.61 -0.36
CA CYS A 38 -3.60 -9.80 0.87
C CYS A 38 -4.39 -10.40 2.03
N ARG A 39 -5.61 -10.92 1.80
CA ARG A 39 -6.35 -11.60 2.86
C ARG A 39 -5.54 -12.75 3.46
N ASN A 40 -4.99 -13.61 2.60
CA ASN A 40 -4.18 -14.75 3.03
C ASN A 40 -2.92 -14.29 3.80
N MET A 41 -2.25 -13.22 3.36
CA MET A 41 -1.10 -12.64 4.05
C MET A 41 -1.45 -12.15 5.46
N LEU A 42 -2.65 -11.59 5.65
CA LEU A 42 -3.09 -11.13 6.96
C LEU A 42 -3.46 -12.27 7.91
N GLU A 43 -3.96 -13.41 7.39
CA GLU A 43 -4.28 -14.59 8.22
C GLU A 43 -3.05 -15.21 8.89
N ILE A 44 -1.88 -15.12 8.25
CA ILE A 44 -0.66 -15.77 8.75
C ILE A 44 0.12 -14.92 9.76
N LEU A 45 -0.29 -13.67 9.99
CA LEU A 45 0.40 -12.78 10.92
C LEU A 45 0.26 -13.30 12.34
N LYS A 46 1.36 -13.26 13.09
CA LYS A 46 1.41 -13.71 14.48
C LYS A 46 1.66 -12.51 15.40
N PRO A 47 1.06 -12.48 16.61
CA PRO A 47 1.32 -11.42 17.58
C PRO A 47 2.82 -11.29 17.87
N GLN A 48 3.29 -10.04 18.01
CA GLN A 48 4.68 -9.71 18.36
C GLN A 48 5.75 -10.23 17.37
N LYS A 49 5.36 -10.55 16.13
CA LYS A 49 6.28 -11.00 15.09
C LYS A 49 6.02 -10.28 13.77
N ALA A 50 7.09 -10.02 13.04
CA ALA A 50 7.01 -9.61 11.65
C ALA A 50 7.10 -10.84 10.74
N THR A 51 6.15 -10.96 9.82
CA THR A 51 6.18 -11.90 8.71
C THR A 51 6.82 -11.21 7.50
N ILE A 52 7.75 -11.89 6.84
CA ILE A 52 8.50 -11.37 5.70
C ILE A 52 7.98 -12.04 4.43
N PHE A 53 7.67 -11.23 3.42
CA PHE A 53 7.24 -11.69 2.11
C PHE A 53 8.24 -11.23 1.06
N GLU A 54 8.70 -12.16 0.24
CA GLU A 54 9.47 -11.83 -0.96
C GLU A 54 8.52 -11.48 -2.10
N MET A 55 8.74 -10.31 -2.69
CA MET A 55 8.02 -9.84 -3.88
C MET A 55 8.94 -9.85 -5.08
N ARG A 56 8.39 -9.74 -6.29
CA ARG A 56 9.18 -9.72 -7.53
C ARG A 56 10.13 -8.53 -7.59
N ASP A 57 9.65 -7.37 -7.13
CA ASP A 57 10.39 -6.13 -7.10
C ASP A 57 9.83 -5.19 -6.02
N LYS A 58 10.52 -4.06 -5.82
CA LYS A 58 10.13 -3.03 -4.85
C LYS A 58 8.77 -2.42 -5.17
N LYS A 59 8.41 -2.27 -6.46
CA LYS A 59 7.13 -1.67 -6.87
C LYS A 59 5.96 -2.57 -6.50
N GLU A 60 6.11 -3.88 -6.67
CA GLU A 60 5.13 -4.86 -6.23
C GLU A 60 4.99 -4.86 -4.71
N ALA A 61 6.09 -4.74 -3.96
CA ALA A 61 6.03 -4.58 -2.50
C ALA A 61 5.26 -3.32 -2.07
N GLU A 62 5.44 -2.20 -2.77
CA GLU A 62 4.70 -0.95 -2.53
C GLU A 62 3.20 -1.05 -2.87
N ASP A 63 2.86 -1.74 -3.96
CA ASP A 63 1.48 -2.03 -4.37
C ASP A 63 0.78 -2.89 -3.30
N TYR A 64 1.44 -3.97 -2.87
CA TYR A 64 0.90 -4.85 -1.83
C TYR A 64 0.78 -4.14 -0.49
N ARG A 65 1.76 -3.32 -0.10
CA ARG A 65 1.68 -2.52 1.13
C ARG A 65 0.44 -1.63 1.15
N SER A 66 0.18 -0.90 0.06
CA SER A 66 -0.99 -0.02 -0.04
C SER A 66 -2.30 -0.80 0.11
N MET A 67 -2.38 -1.94 -0.56
CA MET A 67 -3.57 -2.80 -0.51
C MET A 67 -3.73 -3.49 0.85
N LEU A 68 -2.64 -3.92 1.50
CA LEU A 68 -2.67 -4.52 2.83
C LEU A 68 -3.24 -3.55 3.88
N TYR A 69 -2.93 -2.25 3.80
CA TYR A 69 -3.54 -1.26 4.68
C TYR A 69 -5.06 -1.24 4.56
N THR A 70 -5.58 -1.19 3.33
CA THR A 70 -7.03 -1.24 3.08
C THR A 70 -7.63 -2.56 3.57
N MET A 71 -6.97 -3.69 3.27
CA MET A 71 -7.47 -5.01 3.65
C MET A 71 -7.41 -5.28 5.15
N ALA A 72 -6.45 -4.70 5.87
CA ALA A 72 -6.32 -4.80 7.31
C ALA A 72 -7.49 -4.11 8.03
N ILE A 73 -7.90 -2.93 7.55
CA ILE A 73 -9.10 -2.23 8.05
C ILE A 73 -10.34 -3.10 7.86
N LEU A 74 -10.49 -3.74 6.70
CA LEU A 74 -11.63 -4.61 6.44
C LEU A 74 -11.65 -5.88 7.31
N LYS A 75 -10.47 -6.45 7.61
CA LYS A 75 -10.36 -7.70 8.37
C LYS A 75 -10.45 -7.50 9.89
N PHE A 76 -9.84 -6.44 10.39
CA PHE A 76 -9.66 -6.20 11.82
C PHE A 76 -10.44 -4.96 12.31
N SER A 77 -11.33 -4.41 11.49
CA SER A 77 -12.11 -3.18 11.74
C SER A 77 -11.22 -1.94 11.89
N GLU A 78 -11.74 -0.82 12.40
CA GLU A 78 -10.99 0.45 12.56
C GLU A 78 -9.75 0.33 13.49
N SER A 79 -9.72 -0.70 14.34
CA SER A 79 -8.58 -1.08 15.17
C SER A 79 -7.47 -1.78 14.39
N GLY A 80 -7.76 -2.17 13.15
CA GLY A 80 -6.96 -2.99 12.24
C GLY A 80 -5.75 -2.30 11.65
N ARG A 81 -4.87 -1.81 12.52
CA ARG A 81 -3.58 -1.28 12.09
C ARG A 81 -2.58 -2.42 11.97
N ILE A 82 -1.78 -2.34 10.93
CA ILE A 82 -0.63 -3.21 10.72
C ILE A 82 0.59 -2.33 10.54
N GLY A 83 1.74 -2.81 11.02
CA GLY A 83 3.02 -2.21 10.72
C GLY A 83 3.56 -2.81 9.43
N THR A 84 4.21 -1.98 8.60
CA THR A 84 4.88 -2.46 7.39
C THR A 84 6.25 -1.81 7.24
N ARG A 85 7.19 -2.53 6.61
CA ARG A 85 8.49 -2.00 6.18
C ARG A 85 8.90 -2.67 4.88
N ILE A 86 9.49 -1.91 3.96
CA ILE A 86 10.04 -2.42 2.70
C ILE A 86 11.56 -2.30 2.74
N VAL A 87 12.26 -3.38 2.41
CA VAL A 87 13.72 -3.42 2.21
C VAL A 87 13.95 -4.14 0.89
N ASP A 88 14.43 -3.42 -0.13
CA ASP A 88 14.53 -3.91 -1.51
C ASP A 88 13.19 -4.49 -2.03
N ASN A 89 13.13 -5.79 -2.32
CA ASN A 89 11.92 -6.51 -2.74
C ASN A 89 11.22 -7.25 -1.58
N LEU A 90 11.67 -7.06 -0.34
CA LEU A 90 11.09 -7.70 0.84
C LEU A 90 10.07 -6.78 1.53
N LEU A 91 8.89 -7.32 1.78
CA LEU A 91 7.82 -6.68 2.53
C LEU A 91 7.67 -7.33 3.91
N TYR A 92 7.99 -6.57 4.95
CA TYR A 92 7.79 -6.95 6.35
C TYR A 92 6.41 -6.46 6.78
N VAL A 93 5.64 -7.32 7.45
CA VAL A 93 4.28 -7.01 7.94
C VAL A 93 4.09 -7.57 9.35
N TRP A 94 3.55 -6.79 10.28
CA TRP A 94 3.24 -7.23 11.65
C TRP A 94 1.95 -6.61 12.18
N LEU A 95 1.35 -7.28 13.17
CA LEU A 95 0.22 -6.74 13.93
C LEU A 95 0.71 -5.65 14.90
N THR A 96 -0.02 -4.53 14.99
CA THR A 96 0.25 -3.46 15.97
C THR A 96 -0.62 -3.59 17.21
#